data_AF-A0A2T0SSV4-F1
#
_entry.id   AF-A0A2T0SSV4-F1
#
_cell.length_a   1.000
_cell.length_b   1.000
_cell.length_c   1.000
_cell.angle_alpha   90.00
_cell.angle_beta   90.00
_cell.angle_gamma   90.00
#
_symmetry.space_group_name_H-M   'P 1'
#
loop_
_entity.id
_entity.type
_entity.pdbx_description
1 polymer ?
#
loop_
_entity_poly.entity_id
_entity_poly.type
_entity_poly.pdbx_seq_one_letter_code
_entity_poly.pdbx_strand_id
1 'polypeptide(L)'
;MNRTAGLLAMLLLCLFGHGSYAQETKSLRLVFPTQSDWNVLPEGSTARFDVKTNAPAGDTLTFSLRGDKIPEGAEIDSLGHFSWTPAHNLADRIQTRKQVPITFEVRNQRGYSATQTIDFSVLHVNRPPTVGELRPFYVQYKTQNTYKMDPELVHDDDGDPIVFIPIPDQMPEGSKLSSQGELTWTLSFNQFKKLKQNPIYIEFWVEDQPAKARSKGRLKVEVTEMDLPPDISIVPQETRYKLRENATVDLKFYLTDPNGEDDIKEFNFLSDNQNIPKTALVKNTDNQYEFIWQPGFDFVKDPQDSLEARVTFYVLDKSQNRQERQITFVVKNTVNEAEKDRYLYTQYRQVLVQAWGLVEQLGEKEEQLKRDYKRAKGGKRNRSVANASLGAVTGVSPAITSGDQNTQRIISAVGGTAVLTMGTLEATEVIGKSMKDLLDRYNYVLGKKAELQNKGDVFSREFSLKSSRRTPDFIRKLDEFRSLMSLSGLVALELDANWQSKKEATDKAIKRTFKDFTSLDEAQ
;
A
#
# COMPACT_ATOMS: atom_id res chain seq x y z
N MET A 1 8.12 -121.49 -101.57
CA MET A 1 7.66 -121.57 -102.97
C MET A 1 7.15 -120.19 -103.38
N ASN A 2 7.81 -119.55 -104.37
CA ASN A 2 7.33 -118.55 -105.36
C ASN A 2 6.51 -117.32 -104.87
N ARG A 3 6.64 -116.06 -105.33
CA ARG A 3 7.40 -115.31 -106.37
C ARG A 3 7.00 -113.82 -106.17
N THR A 4 7.91 -112.89 -105.87
CA THR A 4 8.51 -111.82 -106.73
C THR A 4 7.65 -110.62 -107.18
N ALA A 5 8.26 -109.42 -107.01
CA ALA A 5 8.06 -108.09 -107.65
C ALA A 5 7.14 -107.08 -106.94
N GLY A 6 7.55 -105.87 -106.52
CA GLY A 6 8.81 -105.09 -106.51
C GLY A 6 8.57 -103.83 -105.63
N LEU A 7 9.45 -103.23 -104.83
CA LEU A 7 10.89 -102.92 -104.86
C LEU A 7 11.34 -102.03 -106.03
N LEU A 8 11.93 -100.89 -105.63
CA LEU A 8 12.73 -99.91 -106.38
C LEU A 8 12.01 -98.90 -107.28
N ALA A 9 11.93 -97.66 -106.78
CA ALA A 9 12.91 -96.64 -107.19
C ALA A 9 12.90 -95.43 -106.23
N MET A 10 14.01 -95.27 -105.49
CA MET A 10 14.64 -94.02 -104.99
C MET A 10 13.76 -93.03 -104.20
N LEU A 11 13.94 -92.76 -102.90
CA LEU A 11 15.18 -92.49 -102.16
C LEU A 11 16.01 -91.35 -102.77
N LEU A 12 15.51 -90.11 -102.74
CA LEU A 12 16.28 -88.87 -102.51
C LEU A 12 15.36 -87.61 -102.51
N LEU A 13 14.73 -87.32 -101.37
CA LEU A 13 14.63 -85.93 -100.90
C LEU A 13 14.53 -85.95 -99.38
N CYS A 14 15.69 -85.87 -98.75
CA CYS A 14 15.84 -85.57 -97.34
C CYS A 14 15.31 -84.16 -97.03
N LEU A 15 14.86 -84.04 -95.78
CA LEU A 15 14.92 -82.86 -94.91
C LEU A 15 13.80 -81.79 -95.02
N PHE A 16 13.13 -81.65 -93.86
CA PHE A 16 12.26 -80.58 -93.36
C PHE A 16 10.78 -80.57 -93.75
N GLY A 17 9.98 -81.03 -92.80
CA GLY A 17 8.55 -80.73 -92.68
C GLY A 17 8.01 -81.24 -91.35
N HIS A 18 8.40 -80.60 -90.24
CA HIS A 18 7.75 -80.81 -88.94
C HIS A 18 6.29 -80.33 -89.05
N GLY A 19 5.35 -81.26 -89.08
CA GLY A 19 3.92 -80.98 -88.98
C GLY A 19 3.51 -80.94 -87.51
N SER A 20 3.38 -79.72 -86.98
CA SER A 20 3.07 -79.39 -85.60
C SER A 20 1.82 -80.08 -85.06
N TYR A 21 1.95 -80.68 -83.89
CA TYR A 21 0.82 -80.93 -82.98
C TYR A 21 0.20 -79.57 -82.61
N ALA A 22 -1.03 -79.33 -83.04
CA ALA A 22 -1.83 -78.23 -82.52
C ALA A 22 -2.35 -78.62 -81.12
N GLN A 23 -1.52 -78.42 -80.09
CA GLN A 23 -2.00 -78.31 -78.72
C GLN A 23 -2.70 -76.95 -78.60
N GLU A 24 -4.02 -76.94 -78.42
CA GLU A 24 -4.73 -75.76 -77.92
C GLU A 24 -4.22 -75.42 -76.51
N THR A 25 -3.15 -74.64 -76.44
CA THR A 25 -2.68 -74.07 -75.18
C THR A 25 -3.66 -72.97 -74.77
N LYS A 26 -4.69 -73.31 -73.98
CA LYS A 26 -5.40 -72.31 -73.17
C LYS A 26 -4.33 -71.59 -72.35
N SER A 27 -4.19 -70.28 -72.57
CA SER A 27 -3.29 -69.44 -71.78
C SER A 27 -3.73 -69.49 -70.31
N LEU A 28 -2.77 -69.76 -69.41
CA LEU A 28 -2.96 -69.67 -67.97
C LEU A 28 -3.42 -68.25 -67.62
N ARG A 29 -4.54 -68.13 -66.91
CA ARG A 29 -5.14 -66.86 -66.49
C ARG A 29 -5.62 -66.96 -65.05
N LEU A 30 -5.44 -65.86 -64.32
CA LEU A 30 -5.95 -65.66 -62.96
C LEU A 30 -7.43 -65.25 -63.04
N VAL A 31 -8.22 -65.71 -62.08
CA VAL A 31 -9.64 -65.43 -61.93
C VAL A 31 -9.87 -64.86 -60.54
N PHE A 32 -10.40 -63.64 -60.49
CA PHE A 32 -10.66 -62.88 -59.28
C PHE A 32 -12.16 -62.84 -58.96
N PRO A 33 -12.56 -62.43 -57.74
CA PRO A 33 -13.96 -62.19 -57.40
C PRO A 33 -14.64 -61.23 -58.38
N THR A 34 -15.93 -61.45 -58.65
CA THR A 34 -16.74 -60.66 -59.58
C THR A 34 -17.82 -59.82 -58.88
N GLN A 35 -17.80 -59.77 -57.56
CA GLN A 35 -18.74 -58.97 -56.77
C GLN A 35 -18.46 -57.47 -56.98
N SER A 36 -19.46 -56.60 -56.80
CA SER A 36 -19.20 -55.15 -56.83
C SER A 36 -18.26 -54.76 -55.68
N ASP A 37 -17.36 -53.81 -55.94
CA ASP A 37 -16.48 -53.20 -54.93
C ASP A 37 -15.59 -54.17 -54.15
N TRP A 38 -15.35 -55.38 -54.67
CA TRP A 38 -14.47 -56.38 -54.05
C TRP A 38 -13.02 -55.90 -53.90
N ASN A 39 -12.62 -54.91 -54.70
CA ASN A 39 -11.31 -54.27 -54.68
C ASN A 39 -11.32 -52.90 -53.96
N VAL A 40 -12.40 -52.53 -53.26
CA VAL A 40 -12.49 -51.30 -52.45
C VAL A 40 -12.36 -51.67 -50.98
N LEU A 41 -11.32 -51.16 -50.31
CA LEU A 41 -10.98 -51.57 -48.95
C LEU A 41 -10.82 -50.34 -48.05
N PRO A 42 -11.57 -50.22 -46.95
CA PRO A 42 -11.26 -49.23 -45.92
C PRO A 42 -9.94 -49.57 -45.22
N GLU A 43 -9.19 -48.56 -44.81
CA GLU A 43 -8.01 -48.73 -43.96
C GLU A 43 -8.35 -49.51 -42.68
N GLY A 44 -7.41 -50.35 -42.22
CA GLY A 44 -7.58 -51.22 -41.05
C GLY A 44 -8.52 -52.41 -41.26
N SER A 45 -9.22 -52.51 -42.38
CA SER A 45 -10.14 -53.62 -42.68
C SER A 45 -9.44 -54.75 -43.44
N THR A 46 -9.58 -55.99 -42.99
CA THR A 46 -8.94 -57.16 -43.63
C THR A 46 -9.76 -57.67 -44.82
N ALA A 47 -9.17 -57.67 -46.00
CA ALA A 47 -9.67 -58.35 -47.20
C ALA A 47 -9.18 -59.80 -47.24
N ARG A 48 -10.06 -60.76 -47.55
CA ARG A 48 -9.69 -62.17 -47.79
C ARG A 48 -10.45 -62.74 -48.97
N PHE A 49 -9.74 -63.34 -49.92
CA PHE A 49 -10.36 -64.06 -51.04
C PHE A 49 -9.41 -65.07 -51.66
N ASP A 50 -9.97 -66.01 -52.42
CA ASP A 50 -9.21 -67.04 -53.13
C ASP A 50 -8.97 -66.63 -54.57
N VAL A 51 -7.71 -66.64 -54.99
CA VAL A 51 -7.31 -66.44 -56.37
C VAL A 51 -7.44 -67.77 -57.11
N LYS A 52 -8.30 -67.83 -58.12
CA LYS A 52 -8.53 -69.04 -58.92
C LYS A 52 -7.79 -68.95 -60.26
N THR A 53 -7.69 -70.05 -60.98
CA THR A 53 -7.15 -70.06 -62.36
C THR A 53 -8.01 -70.90 -63.29
N ASN A 54 -7.79 -70.74 -64.58
CA ASN A 54 -8.40 -71.55 -65.64
C ASN A 54 -7.54 -72.76 -66.05
N ALA A 55 -6.55 -73.17 -65.23
CA ALA A 55 -5.62 -74.25 -65.57
C ALA A 55 -6.33 -75.61 -65.68
N PRO A 56 -5.86 -76.54 -66.54
CA PRO A 56 -6.40 -77.89 -66.62
C PRO A 56 -6.28 -78.64 -65.29
N ALA A 57 -7.27 -79.49 -64.98
CA ALA A 57 -7.24 -80.33 -63.78
C ALA A 57 -6.04 -81.29 -63.84
N GLY A 58 -5.08 -81.14 -62.91
CA GLY A 58 -3.87 -81.97 -62.82
C GLY A 58 -2.55 -81.19 -62.80
N ASP A 59 -2.57 -79.87 -63.04
CA ASP A 59 -1.39 -79.02 -62.89
C ASP A 59 -1.22 -78.53 -61.43
N THR A 60 -0.02 -78.67 -60.87
CA THR A 60 0.34 -78.08 -59.58
C THR A 60 0.69 -76.61 -59.78
N LEU A 61 -0.10 -75.72 -59.18
CA LEU A 61 0.07 -74.28 -59.29
C LEU A 61 0.65 -73.72 -57.99
N THR A 62 1.51 -72.70 -58.12
CA THR A 62 2.02 -71.93 -56.99
C THR A 62 1.69 -70.46 -57.23
N PHE A 63 1.01 -69.85 -56.26
CA PHE A 63 0.69 -68.44 -56.26
C PHE A 63 1.73 -67.65 -55.48
N SER A 64 2.01 -66.43 -55.94
CA SER A 64 2.92 -65.50 -55.29
C SER A 64 2.57 -64.05 -55.66
N LEU A 65 2.89 -63.10 -54.78
CA LEU A 65 2.87 -61.68 -55.13
C LEU A 65 4.19 -61.31 -55.81
N ARG A 66 4.13 -60.56 -56.91
CA ARG A 66 5.30 -60.10 -57.68
C ARG A 66 5.36 -58.58 -57.65
N GLY A 67 6.56 -58.02 -57.46
CA GLY A 67 6.81 -56.58 -57.61
C GLY A 67 7.83 -56.05 -56.61
N ASP A 68 8.43 -54.90 -56.93
CA ASP A 68 9.47 -54.29 -56.11
C ASP A 68 8.92 -53.63 -54.83
N LYS A 69 7.60 -53.44 -54.74
CA LYS A 69 6.88 -52.85 -53.60
C LYS A 69 5.57 -53.58 -53.36
N ILE A 70 5.64 -54.72 -52.67
CA ILE A 70 4.44 -55.38 -52.13
C ILE A 70 3.93 -54.51 -50.96
N PRO A 71 2.63 -54.17 -50.90
CA PRO A 71 2.09 -53.41 -49.77
C PRO A 71 2.30 -54.14 -48.45
N GLU A 72 2.58 -53.38 -47.39
CA GLU A 72 2.73 -53.94 -46.05
C GLU A 72 1.45 -54.67 -45.61
N GLY A 73 1.62 -55.85 -45.02
CA GLY A 73 0.52 -56.72 -44.57
C GLY A 73 -0.24 -57.45 -45.67
N ALA A 74 0.18 -57.35 -46.95
CA ALA A 74 -0.39 -58.13 -48.05
C ALA A 74 0.33 -59.47 -48.22
N GLU A 75 -0.42 -60.56 -48.10
CA GLU A 75 0.12 -61.92 -48.15
C GLU A 75 -0.73 -62.81 -49.05
N ILE A 76 -0.08 -63.78 -49.70
CA ILE A 76 -0.76 -64.85 -50.44
C ILE A 76 -0.07 -66.18 -50.13
N ASP A 77 -0.86 -67.19 -49.79
CA ASP A 77 -0.35 -68.56 -49.67
C ASP A 77 -0.15 -69.20 -51.06
N SER A 78 0.72 -70.19 -51.14
CA SER A 78 0.98 -71.06 -52.28
C SER A 78 -0.27 -71.67 -52.92
N LEU A 79 -1.37 -71.80 -52.16
CA LEU A 79 -2.69 -72.28 -52.58
C LEU A 79 -3.60 -71.19 -53.18
N GLY A 80 -3.21 -69.92 -53.12
CA GLY A 80 -3.96 -68.79 -53.68
C GLY A 80 -4.87 -68.05 -52.68
N HIS A 81 -4.75 -68.34 -51.38
CA HIS A 81 -5.45 -67.60 -50.32
C HIS A 81 -4.78 -66.24 -50.10
N PHE A 82 -5.43 -65.17 -50.55
CA PHE A 82 -4.93 -63.81 -50.36
C PHE A 82 -5.55 -63.18 -49.10
N SER A 83 -4.72 -62.49 -48.32
CA SER A 83 -5.14 -61.70 -47.17
C SER A 83 -4.38 -60.38 -47.17
N TRP A 84 -5.09 -59.26 -46.99
CA TRP A 84 -4.45 -57.96 -46.83
C TRP A 84 -5.24 -57.06 -45.89
N THR A 85 -4.54 -56.42 -44.97
CA THR A 85 -5.08 -55.33 -44.14
C THR A 85 -4.34 -54.05 -44.48
N PRO A 86 -4.96 -53.11 -45.21
CA PRO A 86 -4.33 -51.83 -45.54
C PRO A 86 -4.01 -51.06 -44.26
N ALA A 87 -2.78 -50.55 -44.13
CA ALA A 87 -2.38 -49.69 -43.03
C ALA A 87 -3.12 -48.33 -43.06
N HIS A 88 -3.29 -47.70 -41.90
CA HIS A 88 -3.98 -46.40 -41.73
C HIS A 88 -3.24 -45.17 -42.29
N ASN A 89 -2.08 -45.36 -42.92
CA ASN A 89 -1.27 -44.30 -43.51
C ASN A 89 -1.22 -44.38 -45.05
N LEU A 90 -2.07 -45.22 -45.65
CA LEU A 90 -2.04 -45.45 -47.09
C LEU A 90 -2.76 -44.30 -47.79
N ALA A 91 -4.02 -44.07 -47.45
CA ALA A 91 -4.80 -42.91 -47.82
C ALA A 91 -4.60 -41.79 -46.78
N ASP A 92 -4.89 -40.55 -47.19
CA ASP A 92 -4.75 -39.37 -46.34
C ASP A 92 -6.07 -38.60 -46.38
N ARG A 93 -6.33 -37.74 -45.41
CA ARG A 93 -7.56 -36.94 -45.32
C ARG A 93 -7.84 -36.10 -46.58
N ILE A 94 -6.79 -35.68 -47.29
CA ILE A 94 -6.91 -34.91 -48.54
C ILE A 94 -7.23 -35.86 -49.70
N GLN A 95 -6.56 -37.02 -49.73
CA GLN A 95 -6.76 -38.08 -50.71
C GLN A 95 -7.49 -39.24 -50.05
N THR A 96 -8.79 -39.05 -49.81
CA THR A 96 -9.67 -40.02 -49.13
C THR A 96 -9.76 -41.38 -49.83
N ARG A 97 -9.20 -41.48 -51.05
CA ARG A 97 -9.07 -42.70 -51.82
C ARG A 97 -7.68 -42.76 -52.47
N LYS A 98 -6.99 -43.89 -52.29
CA LYS A 98 -5.71 -44.18 -52.97
C LYS A 98 -5.78 -45.49 -53.72
N GLN A 99 -5.20 -45.51 -54.92
CA GLN A 99 -5.07 -46.74 -55.71
C GLN A 99 -3.75 -47.43 -55.38
N VAL A 100 -3.82 -48.72 -55.06
CA VAL A 100 -2.67 -49.56 -54.73
C VAL A 100 -2.64 -50.73 -55.72
N PRO A 101 -1.74 -50.73 -56.71
CA PRO A 101 -1.61 -51.84 -57.65
C PRO A 101 -0.91 -53.03 -56.97
N ILE A 102 -1.58 -54.18 -56.93
CA ILE A 102 -0.99 -55.44 -56.46
C ILE A 102 -0.93 -56.41 -57.64
N THR A 103 0.28 -56.94 -57.89
CA THR A 103 0.52 -57.83 -59.01
C THR A 103 0.61 -59.28 -58.53
N PHE A 104 -0.35 -60.09 -58.97
CA PHE A 104 -0.45 -61.51 -58.65
C PHE A 104 0.26 -62.32 -59.75
N GLU A 105 1.06 -63.30 -59.35
CA GLU A 105 1.67 -64.28 -60.24
C GLU A 105 1.19 -65.68 -59.87
N VAL A 106 0.87 -66.48 -60.89
CA VAL A 106 0.75 -67.92 -60.76
C VAL A 106 1.75 -68.60 -61.68
N ARG A 107 2.45 -69.61 -61.16
CA ARG A 107 3.40 -70.43 -61.92
C ARG A 107 3.05 -71.91 -61.81
N ASN A 108 3.13 -72.61 -62.94
CA ASN A 108 3.03 -74.06 -62.99
C ASN A 108 4.46 -74.68 -62.97
N GLN A 109 4.60 -75.93 -62.52
CA GLN A 109 5.85 -76.70 -62.52
C GLN A 109 6.56 -76.77 -63.88
N ARG A 110 5.82 -76.60 -64.98
CA ARG A 110 6.34 -76.56 -66.35
C ARG A 110 6.96 -75.21 -66.75
N GLY A 111 7.00 -74.23 -65.85
CA GLY A 111 7.61 -72.91 -66.08
C GLY A 111 6.70 -71.87 -66.72
N TYR A 112 5.46 -72.23 -67.09
CA TYR A 112 4.47 -71.24 -67.53
C TYR A 112 4.02 -70.37 -66.34
N SER A 113 4.06 -69.05 -66.54
CA SER A 113 3.59 -68.07 -65.57
C SER A 113 2.52 -67.16 -66.17
N ALA A 114 1.53 -66.79 -65.37
CA ALA A 114 0.58 -65.73 -65.69
C ALA A 114 0.64 -64.67 -64.60
N THR A 115 0.56 -63.41 -65.01
CA THR A 115 0.62 -62.26 -64.12
C THR A 115 -0.58 -61.36 -64.37
N GLN A 116 -1.22 -60.88 -63.30
CA GLN A 116 -2.29 -59.90 -63.39
C GLN A 116 -2.17 -58.87 -62.27
N THR A 117 -2.22 -57.60 -62.63
CA THR A 117 -2.24 -56.47 -61.69
C THR A 117 -3.68 -56.07 -61.42
N ILE A 118 -4.01 -55.92 -60.14
CA ILE A 118 -5.29 -55.43 -59.66
C ILE A 118 -5.06 -54.13 -58.91
N ASP A 119 -5.79 -53.09 -59.29
CA ASP A 119 -5.80 -51.82 -58.59
C ASP A 119 -6.82 -51.89 -57.45
N PHE A 120 -6.32 -51.91 -56.22
CA PHE A 120 -7.16 -51.80 -55.02
C PHE A 120 -7.38 -50.35 -54.67
N SER A 121 -8.64 -49.99 -54.43
CA SER A 121 -9.04 -48.67 -53.98
C SER A 121 -9.12 -48.63 -52.47
N VAL A 122 -8.08 -48.12 -51.81
CA VAL A 122 -8.04 -47.96 -50.36
C VAL A 122 -8.76 -46.68 -49.96
N LEU A 123 -9.74 -46.77 -49.05
CA LEU A 123 -10.49 -45.64 -48.52
C LEU A 123 -9.94 -45.23 -47.16
N HIS A 124 -9.75 -43.93 -46.97
CA HIS A 124 -9.32 -43.38 -45.68
C HIS A 124 -10.37 -43.62 -44.59
N VAL A 125 -9.92 -44.02 -43.41
CA VAL A 125 -10.77 -44.23 -42.22
C VAL A 125 -10.25 -43.35 -41.08
N ASN A 126 -11.04 -42.36 -40.70
CA ASN A 126 -10.73 -41.44 -39.60
C ASN A 126 -10.67 -42.17 -38.26
N ARG A 127 -9.62 -41.88 -37.48
CA ARG A 127 -9.43 -42.34 -36.11
C ARG A 127 -9.74 -41.19 -35.15
N PRO A 128 -10.33 -41.47 -33.97
CA PRO A 128 -10.53 -40.42 -32.97
C PRO A 128 -9.17 -39.96 -32.41
N PRO A 129 -9.10 -38.72 -31.87
CA PRO A 129 -7.89 -38.24 -31.21
C PRO A 129 -7.43 -39.14 -30.08
N THR A 130 -6.13 -39.25 -29.87
CA THR A 130 -5.55 -39.96 -28.73
C THR A 130 -5.27 -38.99 -27.58
N VAL A 131 -5.65 -39.37 -26.35
CA VAL A 131 -5.33 -38.62 -25.13
C VAL A 131 -4.51 -39.52 -24.21
N GLY A 132 -3.22 -39.23 -24.10
CA GLY A 132 -2.29 -39.87 -23.19
C GLY A 132 -2.47 -39.42 -21.73
N GLU A 133 -1.60 -39.93 -20.86
CA GLU A 133 -1.59 -39.54 -19.44
C GLU A 133 -1.04 -38.13 -19.27
N LEU A 134 -1.91 -37.20 -18.88
CA LEU A 134 -1.57 -35.79 -18.68
C LEU A 134 -0.83 -35.59 -17.36
N ARG A 135 0.14 -34.67 -17.38
CA ARG A 135 0.85 -34.24 -16.17
C ARG A 135 -0.13 -33.58 -15.20
N PRO A 136 0.04 -33.79 -13.87
CA PRO A 136 -0.80 -33.12 -12.89
C PRO A 136 -0.71 -31.59 -13.02
N PHE A 137 -1.85 -30.94 -12.88
CA PHE A 137 -1.95 -29.49 -12.84
C PHE A 137 -1.83 -29.01 -11.39
N TYR A 138 -0.65 -28.48 -11.04
CA TYR A 138 -0.40 -27.88 -9.73
C TYR A 138 -0.94 -26.45 -9.68
N VAL A 139 -1.77 -26.16 -8.68
CA VAL A 139 -2.43 -24.86 -8.53
C VAL A 139 -2.06 -24.14 -7.23
N GLN A 140 -2.11 -22.82 -7.27
CA GLN A 140 -1.84 -21.89 -6.17
C GLN A 140 -3.10 -21.09 -5.81
N TYR A 141 -3.17 -20.64 -4.56
CA TYR A 141 -4.26 -19.81 -4.06
C TYR A 141 -4.17 -18.36 -4.57
N LYS A 142 -5.32 -17.73 -4.86
CA LYS A 142 -5.45 -16.32 -5.33
C LYS A 142 -4.63 -15.93 -6.57
N THR A 143 -3.99 -16.88 -7.23
CA THR A 143 -3.28 -16.70 -8.50
C THR A 143 -4.14 -17.19 -9.66
N GLN A 144 -3.96 -16.60 -10.85
CA GLN A 144 -4.51 -17.17 -12.08
C GLN A 144 -3.62 -18.33 -12.52
N ASN A 145 -4.08 -19.56 -12.31
CA ASN A 145 -3.36 -20.76 -12.69
C ASN A 145 -3.65 -21.08 -14.16
N THR A 146 -2.63 -21.50 -14.90
CA THR A 146 -2.74 -21.85 -16.32
C THR A 146 -2.12 -23.21 -16.59
N TYR A 147 -2.85 -24.08 -17.28
CA TYR A 147 -2.36 -25.35 -17.79
C TYR A 147 -2.51 -25.39 -19.31
N LYS A 148 -1.44 -25.78 -20.00
CA LYS A 148 -1.44 -25.97 -21.46
C LYS A 148 -1.36 -27.46 -21.76
N MET A 149 -2.31 -27.96 -22.54
CA MET A 149 -2.31 -29.34 -22.99
C MET A 149 -1.07 -29.61 -23.85
N ASP A 150 -0.44 -30.76 -23.61
CA ASP A 150 0.77 -31.14 -24.30
C ASP A 150 0.42 -31.73 -25.67
N PRO A 151 0.87 -31.14 -26.81
CA PRO A 151 0.57 -31.66 -28.13
C PRO A 151 1.12 -33.06 -28.38
N GLU A 152 2.15 -33.49 -27.64
CA GLU A 152 2.68 -34.85 -27.76
C GLU A 152 1.74 -35.89 -27.12
N LEU A 153 1.03 -35.49 -26.06
CA LEU A 153 0.11 -36.36 -25.32
C LEU A 153 -1.31 -36.30 -25.86
N VAL A 154 -1.69 -35.19 -26.50
CA VAL A 154 -3.01 -35.00 -27.10
C VAL A 154 -2.83 -34.69 -28.56
N HIS A 155 -2.97 -35.72 -29.40
CA HIS A 155 -2.79 -35.61 -30.83
C HIS A 155 -3.80 -36.48 -31.57
N ASP A 156 -3.95 -36.18 -32.85
CA ASP A 156 -4.67 -37.00 -33.79
C ASP A 156 -3.67 -37.69 -34.72
N ASP A 157 -3.79 -39.02 -34.87
CA ASP A 157 -2.83 -39.79 -35.67
C ASP A 157 -3.02 -39.61 -37.18
N ASP A 158 -4.17 -39.09 -37.62
CA ASP A 158 -4.47 -38.76 -39.02
C ASP A 158 -4.10 -37.30 -39.34
N GLY A 159 -3.58 -36.57 -38.34
CA GLY A 159 -3.12 -35.19 -38.47
C GLY A 159 -4.25 -34.16 -38.51
N ASP A 160 -5.44 -34.52 -38.03
CA ASP A 160 -6.58 -33.62 -37.98
C ASP A 160 -6.48 -32.56 -36.88
N PRO A 161 -6.92 -31.31 -37.14
CA PRO A 161 -7.02 -30.30 -36.10
C PRO A 161 -7.95 -30.77 -34.99
N ILE A 162 -7.48 -30.69 -33.75
CA ILE A 162 -8.27 -31.04 -32.57
C ILE A 162 -8.83 -29.79 -31.88
N VAL A 163 -10.00 -29.94 -31.27
CA VAL A 163 -10.67 -28.92 -30.48
C VAL A 163 -10.98 -29.48 -29.10
N PHE A 164 -10.65 -28.70 -28.07
CA PHE A 164 -10.96 -29.03 -26.69
C PHE A 164 -12.34 -28.49 -26.30
N ILE A 165 -13.19 -29.35 -25.76
CA ILE A 165 -14.56 -29.03 -25.39
C ILE A 165 -14.76 -29.31 -23.89
N PRO A 166 -15.08 -28.29 -23.07
CA PRO A 166 -15.32 -28.48 -21.64
C PRO A 166 -16.61 -29.28 -21.39
N ILE A 167 -16.63 -30.08 -20.31
CA ILE A 167 -17.83 -30.75 -19.81
C ILE A 167 -18.39 -29.89 -18.66
N PRO A 168 -19.46 -29.09 -18.86
CA PRO A 168 -19.88 -28.07 -17.90
C PRO A 168 -20.04 -28.57 -16.45
N ASP A 169 -20.60 -29.77 -16.27
CA ASP A 169 -20.86 -30.34 -14.95
C ASP A 169 -19.59 -30.81 -14.21
N GLN A 170 -18.49 -31.00 -14.93
CA GLN A 170 -17.19 -31.42 -14.38
C GLN A 170 -16.18 -30.28 -14.26
N MET A 171 -16.51 -29.10 -14.80
CA MET A 171 -15.62 -27.94 -14.74
C MET A 171 -15.74 -27.25 -13.37
N PRO A 172 -14.63 -27.01 -12.67
CA PRO A 172 -14.66 -26.20 -11.47
C PRO A 172 -15.18 -24.79 -11.73
N GLU A 173 -15.93 -24.23 -10.78
CA GLU A 173 -16.39 -22.85 -10.87
C GLU A 173 -15.21 -21.88 -11.02
N GLY A 174 -15.34 -20.92 -11.94
CA GLY A 174 -14.30 -19.95 -12.29
C GLY A 174 -13.22 -20.47 -13.23
N SER A 175 -13.25 -21.75 -13.63
CA SER A 175 -12.34 -22.30 -14.63
C SER A 175 -12.83 -22.04 -16.06
N LYS A 176 -11.89 -21.94 -17.00
CA LYS A 176 -12.17 -21.78 -18.44
C LYS A 176 -11.20 -22.63 -19.25
N LEU A 177 -11.73 -23.50 -20.10
CA LEU A 177 -10.97 -24.27 -21.09
C LEU A 177 -11.15 -23.63 -22.47
N SER A 178 -10.04 -23.23 -23.10
CA SER A 178 -10.05 -22.74 -24.48
C SER A 178 -10.12 -23.90 -25.48
N SER A 179 -10.59 -23.62 -26.70
CA SER A 179 -10.61 -24.59 -27.80
C SER A 179 -9.23 -25.09 -28.21
N GLN A 180 -8.17 -24.37 -27.83
CA GLN A 180 -6.77 -24.71 -28.10
C GLN A 180 -6.12 -25.54 -26.98
N GLY A 181 -6.87 -25.89 -25.93
CA GLY A 181 -6.34 -26.70 -24.82
C GLY A 181 -5.60 -25.88 -23.76
N GLU A 182 -5.99 -24.62 -23.56
CA GLU A 182 -5.50 -23.82 -22.43
C GLU A 182 -6.59 -23.76 -21.35
N LEU A 183 -6.31 -24.34 -20.19
CA LEU A 183 -7.15 -24.28 -19.00
C LEU A 183 -6.65 -23.17 -18.08
N THR A 184 -7.51 -22.20 -17.78
CA THR A 184 -7.24 -21.12 -16.80
C THR A 184 -8.17 -21.24 -15.61
N TRP A 185 -7.66 -21.02 -14.40
CA TRP A 185 -8.45 -21.13 -13.17
C TRP A 185 -7.92 -20.28 -12.02
N THR A 186 -8.78 -19.42 -11.47
CA THR A 186 -8.55 -18.71 -10.21
C THR A 186 -9.42 -19.34 -9.12
N LEU A 187 -8.78 -19.92 -8.11
CA LEU A 187 -9.48 -20.68 -7.07
C LEU A 187 -10.13 -19.78 -6.03
N SER A 188 -11.36 -20.13 -5.64
CA SER A 188 -11.95 -19.64 -4.39
C SER A 188 -11.28 -20.30 -3.18
N PHE A 189 -11.43 -19.66 -2.01
CA PHE A 189 -10.91 -20.20 -0.73
C PHE A 189 -11.44 -21.62 -0.45
N ASN A 190 -12.73 -21.85 -0.67
CA ASN A 190 -13.36 -23.15 -0.44
C ASN A 190 -12.82 -24.24 -1.39
N GLN A 191 -12.57 -23.89 -2.65
CA GLN A 191 -12.00 -24.83 -3.62
C GLN A 191 -10.56 -25.19 -3.24
N PHE A 192 -9.73 -24.20 -2.90
CA PHE A 192 -8.35 -24.43 -2.48
C PHE A 192 -8.28 -25.32 -1.23
N LYS A 193 -9.11 -25.04 -0.22
CA LYS A 193 -9.18 -25.85 1.01
C LYS A 193 -9.58 -27.30 0.73
N LYS A 194 -10.52 -27.53 -0.19
CA LYS A 194 -10.92 -28.89 -0.61
C LYS A 194 -9.79 -29.62 -1.33
N LEU A 195 -9.09 -28.92 -2.24
CA LEU A 195 -7.96 -29.49 -2.98
C LEU A 195 -6.77 -29.84 -2.10
N LYS A 196 -6.52 -29.05 -1.05
CA LYS A 196 -5.47 -29.34 -0.05
C LYS A 196 -5.73 -30.67 0.69
N GLN A 197 -6.99 -31.12 0.75
CA GLN A 197 -7.35 -32.40 1.36
C GLN A 197 -7.31 -33.55 0.36
N ASN A 198 -7.85 -33.35 -0.85
CA ASN A 198 -7.92 -34.38 -1.88
C ASN A 198 -7.74 -33.79 -3.29
N PRO A 199 -6.93 -34.41 -4.16
CA PRO A 199 -6.84 -34.01 -5.56
C PRO A 199 -8.19 -34.25 -6.27
N ILE A 200 -8.47 -33.45 -7.29
CA ILE A 200 -9.64 -33.63 -8.17
C ILE A 200 -9.20 -34.02 -9.57
N TYR A 201 -10.15 -34.50 -10.36
CA TYR A 201 -9.94 -34.76 -11.78
C TYR A 201 -10.91 -33.91 -12.60
N ILE A 202 -10.38 -33.19 -13.58
CA ILE A 202 -11.17 -32.46 -14.57
C ILE A 202 -11.25 -33.32 -15.83
N GLU A 203 -12.47 -33.56 -16.28
CA GLU A 203 -12.75 -34.30 -17.50
C GLU A 203 -13.19 -33.35 -18.62
N PHE A 204 -12.73 -33.60 -19.84
CA PHE A 204 -13.07 -32.82 -21.02
C PHE A 204 -13.09 -33.71 -22.27
N TRP A 205 -13.72 -33.22 -23.34
CA TRP A 205 -13.71 -33.89 -24.64
C TRP A 205 -12.63 -33.28 -25.54
N VAL A 206 -11.96 -34.13 -26.30
CA VAL A 206 -11.11 -33.75 -27.43
C VAL A 206 -11.82 -34.24 -28.68
N GLU A 207 -12.11 -33.34 -29.61
CA GLU A 207 -12.85 -33.61 -30.84
C GLU A 207 -11.96 -33.30 -32.05
N ASP A 208 -11.84 -34.22 -33.01
CA ASP A 208 -11.18 -33.94 -34.29
C ASP A 208 -12.07 -33.08 -35.21
N GLN A 209 -11.48 -32.43 -36.21
CA GLN A 209 -12.19 -31.71 -37.25
C GLN A 209 -11.67 -32.13 -38.62
N PRO A 210 -12.55 -32.49 -39.58
CA PRO A 210 -14.00 -32.28 -39.57
C PRO A 210 -14.85 -33.49 -39.13
N ALA A 211 -14.23 -34.63 -38.80
CA ALA A 211 -14.95 -35.88 -38.57
C ALA A 211 -15.80 -35.90 -37.27
N LYS A 212 -15.46 -35.04 -36.31
CA LYS A 212 -16.11 -34.90 -34.99
C LYS A 212 -16.07 -36.16 -34.14
N ALA A 213 -15.10 -37.05 -34.35
CA ALA A 213 -14.87 -38.14 -33.44
C ALA A 213 -14.26 -37.60 -32.13
N ARG A 214 -14.62 -38.23 -31.00
CA ARG A 214 -14.33 -37.71 -29.67
C ARG A 214 -13.60 -38.71 -28.81
N SER A 215 -12.64 -38.19 -28.06
CA SER A 215 -11.95 -38.91 -26.99
C SER A 215 -12.04 -38.14 -25.69
N LYS A 216 -12.09 -38.86 -24.57
CA LYS A 216 -12.23 -38.27 -23.24
C LYS A 216 -10.86 -38.07 -22.61
N GLY A 217 -10.54 -36.82 -22.27
CA GLY A 217 -9.35 -36.48 -21.49
C GLY A 217 -9.65 -36.38 -20.00
N ARG A 218 -8.65 -36.70 -19.18
CA ARG A 218 -8.72 -36.59 -17.72
C ARG A 218 -7.44 -35.94 -17.19
N LEU A 219 -7.59 -34.81 -16.52
CA LEU A 219 -6.50 -34.04 -15.93
C LEU A 219 -6.58 -34.12 -14.40
N LYS A 220 -5.51 -34.60 -13.76
CA LYS A 220 -5.37 -34.57 -12.29
C LYS A 220 -5.01 -33.14 -11.86
N VAL A 221 -5.67 -32.61 -10.83
CA VAL A 221 -5.41 -31.27 -10.30
C VAL A 221 -5.14 -31.36 -8.81
N GLU A 222 -4.06 -30.74 -8.36
CA GLU A 222 -3.62 -30.74 -6.96
C GLU A 222 -2.95 -29.41 -6.58
N VAL A 223 -2.85 -29.12 -5.29
CA VAL A 223 -2.19 -27.90 -4.82
C VAL A 223 -0.68 -28.09 -4.95
N THR A 224 0.06 -27.02 -5.28
CA THR A 224 1.52 -27.06 -5.22
C THR A 224 2.01 -27.39 -3.80
N GLU A 225 2.88 -28.38 -3.68
CA GLU A 225 3.58 -28.66 -2.42
C GLU A 225 4.78 -27.72 -2.21
N MET A 226 5.17 -27.00 -3.26
CA MET A 226 6.20 -25.98 -3.14
C MET A 226 5.69 -24.82 -2.29
N ASP A 227 6.43 -24.58 -1.22
CA ASP A 227 6.27 -23.50 -0.28
C ASP A 227 6.77 -22.19 -0.91
N LEU A 228 5.88 -21.23 -1.06
CA LEU A 228 6.09 -19.97 -1.76
C LEU A 228 6.02 -18.82 -0.76
N PRO A 229 6.85 -17.77 -0.93
CA PRO A 229 6.81 -16.67 -0.01
C PRO A 229 5.49 -15.90 -0.10
N PRO A 230 4.99 -15.39 1.05
CA PRO A 230 3.84 -14.49 1.10
C PRO A 230 4.12 -13.18 0.36
N ASP A 231 3.07 -12.47 -0.06
CA ASP A 231 3.14 -11.15 -0.68
C ASP A 231 2.49 -10.07 0.20
N ILE A 232 3.03 -8.84 0.08
CA ILE A 232 2.56 -7.65 0.78
C ILE A 232 2.08 -6.62 -0.23
N SER A 233 0.78 -6.33 -0.19
CA SER A 233 0.15 -5.22 -0.90
C SER A 233 -0.10 -4.04 0.04
N ILE A 234 0.29 -2.82 -0.36
CA ILE A 234 0.24 -1.61 0.48
C ILE A 234 -0.59 -0.55 -0.21
N VAL A 235 -1.42 0.15 0.56
CA VAL A 235 -2.20 1.30 0.10
C VAL A 235 -1.98 2.48 1.06
N PRO A 236 -1.55 3.65 0.56
CA PRO A 236 -1.10 3.93 -0.81
C PRO A 236 0.22 3.23 -1.19
N GLN A 237 0.47 3.07 -2.50
CA GLN A 237 1.64 2.31 -3.04
C GLN A 237 2.95 3.12 -3.06
N GLU A 238 3.05 4.19 -2.27
CA GLU A 238 4.26 5.01 -2.22
C GLU A 238 5.31 4.39 -1.30
N THR A 239 6.59 4.54 -1.67
CA THR A 239 7.73 4.07 -0.88
C THR A 239 8.39 5.18 -0.07
N ARG A 240 7.99 6.44 -0.28
CA ARG A 240 8.56 7.60 0.41
C ARG A 240 7.49 8.62 0.79
N TYR A 241 7.30 8.83 2.09
CA TYR A 241 6.32 9.76 2.64
C TYR A 241 7.03 10.97 3.25
N LYS A 242 6.54 12.17 2.93
CA LYS A 242 7.01 13.42 3.56
C LYS A 242 5.94 13.89 4.53
N LEU A 243 6.28 13.96 5.81
CA LEU A 243 5.38 14.38 6.87
C LEU A 243 6.01 15.49 7.71
N ARG A 244 5.16 16.22 8.41
CA ARG A 244 5.55 17.16 9.47
C ARG A 244 5.46 16.44 10.81
N GLU A 245 6.17 16.90 11.82
CA GLU A 245 5.87 16.42 13.18
C GLU A 245 4.41 16.71 13.54
N ASN A 246 3.86 15.87 14.42
CA ASN A 246 2.46 15.85 14.82
C ASN A 246 1.45 15.53 13.70
N ALA A 247 1.88 15.31 12.46
CA ALA A 247 1.02 14.80 11.39
C ALA A 247 0.89 13.28 11.46
N THR A 248 -0.32 12.75 11.32
CA THR A 248 -0.55 11.29 11.30
C THR A 248 -0.36 10.74 9.89
N VAL A 249 0.31 9.59 9.79
CA VAL A 249 0.34 8.76 8.59
C VAL A 249 -0.43 7.47 8.84
N ASP A 250 -1.18 7.03 7.84
CA ASP A 250 -1.99 5.82 7.83
C ASP A 250 -1.72 5.03 6.55
N LEU A 251 -1.22 3.80 6.71
CA LEU A 251 -0.93 2.88 5.62
C LEU A 251 -1.67 1.56 5.84
N LYS A 252 -2.38 1.08 4.83
CA LYS A 252 -3.12 -0.19 4.87
C LYS A 252 -2.35 -1.29 4.17
N PHE A 253 -2.23 -2.43 4.83
CA PHE A 253 -1.53 -3.61 4.35
C PHE A 253 -2.50 -4.76 4.15
N TYR A 254 -2.37 -5.42 3.00
CA TYR A 254 -3.09 -6.63 2.65
C TYR A 254 -2.06 -7.73 2.39
N LEU A 255 -2.19 -8.83 3.10
CA LEU A 255 -1.28 -9.97 3.01
C LEU A 255 -1.95 -11.10 2.23
N THR A 256 -1.19 -11.76 1.37
CA THR A 256 -1.66 -12.91 0.61
C THR A 256 -0.57 -13.94 0.50
N ASP A 257 -0.93 -15.21 0.66
CA ASP A 257 0.01 -16.32 0.57
C ASP A 257 -0.48 -17.35 -0.49
N PRO A 258 0.35 -17.72 -1.48
CA PRO A 258 -0.01 -18.70 -2.50
C PRO A 258 -0.31 -20.11 -1.96
N ASN A 259 0.21 -20.48 -0.78
CA ASN A 259 -0.03 -21.74 -0.07
C ASN A 259 -1.30 -21.71 0.79
N GLY A 260 -1.96 -20.56 0.85
CA GLY A 260 -3.26 -20.33 1.48
C GLY A 260 -3.19 -19.29 2.59
N GLU A 261 -4.33 -18.63 2.85
CA GLU A 261 -4.42 -17.55 3.85
C GLU A 261 -3.96 -17.96 5.26
N ASP A 262 -4.21 -19.20 5.64
CA ASP A 262 -3.84 -19.73 6.95
C ASP A 262 -2.32 -19.92 7.11
N ASP A 263 -1.52 -19.77 6.04
CA ASP A 263 -0.07 -19.98 6.10
C ASP A 263 0.70 -18.78 6.65
N ILE A 264 0.08 -17.59 6.66
CA ILE A 264 0.67 -16.39 7.24
C ILE A 264 0.81 -16.56 8.75
N LYS A 265 2.05 -16.45 9.24
CA LYS A 265 2.38 -16.61 10.66
C LYS A 265 2.48 -15.27 11.39
N GLU A 266 3.24 -14.34 10.84
CA GLU A 266 3.51 -13.06 11.49
C GLU A 266 3.67 -11.93 10.45
N PHE A 267 3.16 -10.76 10.78
CA PHE A 267 3.45 -9.52 10.08
C PHE A 267 3.89 -8.45 11.07
N ASN A 268 5.04 -7.83 10.80
CA ASN A 268 5.65 -6.88 11.71
C ASN A 268 6.56 -5.91 10.95
N PHE A 269 7.20 -4.99 11.66
CA PHE A 269 8.18 -4.08 11.06
C PHE A 269 9.43 -3.92 11.90
N LEU A 270 10.51 -3.54 11.23
CA LEU A 270 11.76 -3.09 11.82
C LEU A 270 11.98 -1.64 11.40
N SER A 271 12.36 -0.77 12.34
CA SER A 271 12.74 0.61 12.03
C SER A 271 14.18 0.86 12.45
N ASP A 272 14.90 1.68 11.68
CA ASP A 272 16.18 2.25 12.08
C ASP A 272 16.06 3.26 13.23
N ASN A 273 14.84 3.76 13.49
CA ASN A 273 14.55 4.74 14.52
C ASN A 273 13.67 4.14 15.63
N GLN A 274 14.21 4.08 16.85
CA GLN A 274 13.53 3.51 18.02
C GLN A 274 12.33 4.33 18.51
N ASN A 275 12.19 5.58 18.04
CA ASN A 275 11.06 6.45 18.39
C ASN A 275 9.76 6.06 17.65
N ILE A 276 9.81 5.10 16.72
CA ILE A 276 8.62 4.54 16.08
C ILE A 276 8.12 3.37 16.93
N PRO A 277 7.01 3.51 17.67
CA PRO A 277 6.57 2.47 18.59
C PRO A 277 5.97 1.30 17.81
N LYS A 278 6.18 0.07 18.29
CA LYS A 278 5.55 -1.13 17.70
C LYS A 278 4.02 -1.08 17.71
N THR A 279 3.44 -0.32 18.62
CA THR A 279 1.99 -0.07 18.70
C THR A 279 1.43 0.71 17.51
N ALA A 280 2.30 1.30 16.67
CA ALA A 280 1.88 1.93 15.42
C ALA A 280 1.29 0.92 14.43
N LEU A 281 1.64 -0.36 14.54
CA LEU A 281 1.07 -1.41 13.72
C LEU A 281 -0.15 -2.03 14.41
N VAL A 282 -1.32 -1.83 13.83
CA VAL A 282 -2.60 -2.33 14.29
C VAL A 282 -3.02 -3.52 13.43
N LYS A 283 -3.38 -4.63 14.08
CA LYS A 283 -3.94 -5.81 13.41
C LYS A 283 -5.46 -5.70 13.37
N ASN A 284 -6.04 -5.66 12.17
CA ASN A 284 -7.49 -5.64 11.97
C ASN A 284 -8.04 -7.05 11.76
N THR A 285 -7.42 -7.82 10.85
CA THR A 285 -7.69 -9.25 10.64
C THR A 285 -6.37 -10.01 10.49
N ASP A 286 -6.40 -11.31 10.29
CA ASP A 286 -5.17 -12.12 10.09
C ASP A 286 -4.36 -11.68 8.86
N ASN A 287 -5.03 -11.15 7.84
CA ASN A 287 -4.42 -10.75 6.57
C ASN A 287 -4.49 -9.24 6.29
N GLN A 288 -5.01 -8.44 7.24
CA GLN A 288 -5.15 -6.99 7.09
C GLN A 288 -4.61 -6.26 8.30
N TYR A 289 -3.68 -5.34 8.04
CA TYR A 289 -3.01 -4.53 9.04
C TYR A 289 -3.04 -3.06 8.64
N GLU A 290 -2.94 -2.19 9.62
CA GLU A 290 -2.93 -0.74 9.45
C GLU A 290 -1.75 -0.18 10.24
N PHE A 291 -0.92 0.64 9.59
CA PHE A 291 0.17 1.32 10.25
C PHE A 291 -0.23 2.78 10.46
N ILE A 292 -0.53 3.11 11.71
CA ILE A 292 -0.94 4.44 12.15
C ILE A 292 0.17 5.01 13.01
N TRP A 293 0.85 6.03 12.50
CA TRP A 293 1.96 6.65 13.21
C TRP A 293 1.88 8.17 13.19
N GLN A 294 2.13 8.78 14.34
CA GLN A 294 2.19 10.22 14.53
C GLN A 294 3.49 10.55 15.26
N PRO A 295 4.54 11.07 14.57
CA PRO A 295 5.74 11.53 15.26
C PRO A 295 5.40 12.71 16.18
N GLY A 296 5.95 12.70 17.39
CA GLY A 296 5.89 13.85 18.30
C GLY A 296 6.76 15.01 17.82
N PHE A 297 6.62 16.16 18.49
CA PHE A 297 7.43 17.37 18.23
C PHE A 297 8.92 17.25 18.63
N ASP A 298 9.30 16.17 19.32
CA ASP A 298 10.69 15.89 19.72
C ASP A 298 11.38 14.90 18.76
N PHE A 299 10.73 14.53 17.66
CA PHE A 299 11.22 13.50 16.74
C PHE A 299 12.44 14.00 15.95
N VAL A 300 12.38 15.23 15.47
CA VAL A 300 13.48 15.93 14.82
C VAL A 300 14.09 16.90 15.82
N LYS A 301 15.34 16.67 16.21
CA LYS A 301 16.06 17.51 17.16
C LYS A 301 16.86 18.60 16.44
N ASP A 302 16.88 19.80 17.01
CA ASP A 302 17.74 20.88 16.56
C ASP A 302 19.22 20.44 16.52
N PRO A 303 20.02 20.85 15.52
CA PRO A 303 19.74 21.86 14.48
C PRO A 303 19.16 21.28 13.18
N GLN A 304 18.64 20.05 13.19
CA GLN A 304 18.22 19.37 11.97
C GLN A 304 16.83 19.87 11.51
N ASP A 305 16.67 20.17 10.22
CA ASP A 305 15.36 20.56 9.64
C ASP A 305 14.46 19.36 9.34
N SER A 306 15.04 18.18 9.13
CA SER A 306 14.31 16.95 8.87
C SER A 306 15.11 15.70 9.21
N LEU A 307 14.42 14.66 9.65
CA LEU A 307 14.98 13.34 9.91
C LEU A 307 14.34 12.30 8.98
N GLU A 308 15.16 11.44 8.39
CA GLU A 308 14.69 10.28 7.65
C GLU A 308 14.64 9.06 8.58
N ALA A 309 13.54 8.32 8.54
CA ALA A 309 13.38 7.03 9.22
C ALA A 309 12.95 5.98 8.21
N ARG A 310 13.71 4.88 8.13
CA ARG A 310 13.41 3.74 7.26
C ARG A 310 12.71 2.67 8.08
N VAL A 311 11.58 2.22 7.57
CA VAL A 311 10.77 1.16 8.16
C VAL A 311 10.66 0.02 7.15
N THR A 312 11.15 -1.14 7.54
CA THR A 312 11.05 -2.38 6.77
C THR A 312 9.93 -3.22 7.36
N PHE A 313 8.81 -3.29 6.64
CA PHE A 313 7.71 -4.19 6.93
C PHE A 313 8.06 -5.57 6.40
N TYR A 314 7.78 -6.61 7.18
CA TYR A 314 8.03 -7.98 6.78
C TYR A 314 6.86 -8.88 7.18
N VAL A 315 6.59 -9.86 6.32
CA VAL A 315 5.66 -10.96 6.56
C VAL A 315 6.43 -12.27 6.57
N LEU A 316 6.08 -13.15 7.49
CA LEU A 316 6.60 -14.50 7.61
C LEU A 316 5.46 -15.50 7.46
N ASP A 317 5.70 -16.54 6.67
CA ASP A 317 4.85 -17.72 6.64
C ASP A 317 5.21 -18.71 7.78
N LYS A 318 4.49 -19.83 7.84
CA LYS A 318 4.75 -20.88 8.83
C LYS A 318 6.08 -21.57 8.62
N SER A 319 6.52 -21.68 7.38
CA SER A 319 7.76 -22.31 6.93
C SER A 319 9.00 -21.41 7.03
N GLN A 320 8.84 -20.17 7.49
CA GLN A 320 9.86 -19.13 7.63
C GLN A 320 10.34 -18.47 6.31
N ASN A 321 9.63 -18.59 5.19
CA ASN A 321 9.91 -17.68 4.08
C ASN A 321 9.44 -16.27 4.46
N ARG A 322 10.17 -15.29 3.93
CA ARG A 322 10.01 -13.89 4.28
C ARG A 322 9.85 -13.06 3.02
N GLN A 323 8.90 -12.13 3.07
CA GLN A 323 8.80 -11.04 2.11
C GLN A 323 8.89 -9.71 2.84
N GLU A 324 9.55 -8.73 2.22
CA GLU A 324 9.78 -7.42 2.81
C GLU A 324 9.34 -6.27 1.90
N ARG A 325 8.94 -5.17 2.53
CA ARG A 325 8.69 -3.89 1.89
C ARG A 325 9.28 -2.78 2.74
N GLN A 326 10.19 -2.01 2.15
CA GLN A 326 10.82 -0.87 2.81
C GLN A 326 10.10 0.42 2.44
N ILE A 327 9.79 1.23 3.45
CA ILE A 327 9.19 2.54 3.34
C ILE A 327 10.09 3.56 4.04
N THR A 328 10.29 4.71 3.40
CA THR A 328 11.07 5.82 3.97
C THR A 328 10.14 6.96 4.37
N PHE A 329 10.20 7.36 5.64
CA PHE A 329 9.50 8.51 6.19
C PHE A 329 10.47 9.67 6.36
N VAL A 330 10.15 10.82 5.76
CA VAL A 330 10.91 12.07 5.93
C VAL A 330 10.09 13.00 6.79
N VAL A 331 10.46 13.11 8.07
CA VAL A 331 9.77 13.96 9.04
C VAL A 331 10.46 15.32 9.08
N LYS A 332 9.71 16.39 8.85
CA LYS A 332 10.20 17.76 8.96
C LYS A 332 9.96 18.29 10.37
N ASN A 333 11.00 18.93 10.92
CA ASN A 333 10.92 19.68 12.18
C ASN A 333 9.80 20.71 12.09
N THR A 334 8.96 20.77 13.12
CA THR A 334 7.93 21.80 13.26
C THR A 334 7.87 22.33 14.67
N VAL A 335 7.59 23.63 14.78
CA VAL A 335 7.46 24.27 16.07
C VAL A 335 6.15 23.83 16.74
N ASN A 336 6.25 23.35 17.98
CA ASN A 336 5.09 23.14 18.84
C ASN A 336 4.45 24.48 19.22
N GLU A 337 3.49 24.94 18.41
CA GLU A 337 2.83 26.23 18.63
C GLU A 337 2.09 26.29 19.97
N ALA A 338 1.50 25.18 20.43
CA ALA A 338 0.75 25.14 21.68
C ALA A 338 1.66 25.36 22.90
N GLU A 339 2.83 24.73 22.90
CA GLU A 339 3.83 24.92 23.96
C GLU A 339 4.43 26.32 23.92
N LYS A 340 4.76 26.83 22.73
CA LYS A 340 5.22 28.21 22.56
C LYS A 340 4.20 29.23 23.07
N ASP A 341 2.92 29.04 22.76
CA ASP A 341 1.85 29.91 23.24
C ASP A 341 1.70 29.85 24.76
N ARG A 342 1.83 28.66 25.35
CA ARG A 342 1.77 28.48 26.81
C ARG A 342 2.95 29.18 27.49
N TYR A 343 4.14 29.12 26.90
CA TYR A 343 5.31 29.85 27.36
C TYR A 343 5.09 31.37 27.31
N LEU A 344 4.62 31.90 26.19
CA LEU A 344 4.31 33.33 26.03
C LEU A 344 3.21 33.80 26.99
N TYR A 345 2.16 33.00 27.20
CA TYR A 345 1.13 33.31 28.20
C TYR A 345 1.72 33.35 29.62
N THR A 346 2.61 32.42 29.95
CA THR A 346 3.28 32.40 31.26
C THR A 346 4.06 33.68 31.48
N GLN A 347 4.79 34.17 30.47
CA GLN A 347 5.50 35.45 30.54
C GLN A 347 4.54 36.64 30.71
N TYR A 348 3.44 36.67 29.96
CA TYR A 348 2.38 37.68 30.07
C TYR A 348 1.77 37.72 31.48
N ARG A 349 1.44 36.56 32.04
CA ARG A 349 0.87 36.46 33.39
C ARG A 349 1.90 36.87 34.45
N GLN A 350 3.15 36.41 34.32
CA GLN A 350 4.20 36.72 35.29
C GLN A 350 4.44 38.22 35.44
N VAL A 351 4.50 38.98 34.34
CA VAL A 351 4.72 40.43 34.42
C VAL A 351 3.53 41.17 35.05
N LEU A 352 2.30 40.70 34.80
CA LEU A 352 1.10 41.26 35.44
C LEU A 352 1.02 40.89 36.92
N VAL A 353 1.46 39.70 37.32
CA VAL A 353 1.60 39.32 38.74
C VAL A 353 2.60 40.22 39.46
N GLN A 354 3.75 40.51 38.83
CA GLN A 354 4.75 41.43 39.37
C GLN A 354 4.17 42.84 39.53
N ALA A 355 3.49 43.35 38.49
CA ALA A 355 2.85 44.66 38.52
C ALA A 355 1.74 44.74 39.57
N TRP A 356 0.92 43.69 39.68
CA TRP A 356 -0.12 43.57 40.71
C TRP A 356 0.48 43.64 42.12
N GLY A 357 1.56 42.89 42.38
CA GLY A 357 2.27 42.92 43.65
C GLY A 357 2.76 44.32 44.00
N LEU A 358 3.37 45.01 43.03
CA LEU A 358 3.85 46.38 43.22
C LEU A 358 2.69 47.38 43.46
N VAL A 359 1.56 47.23 42.77
CA VAL A 359 0.37 48.07 42.97
C VAL A 359 -0.26 47.87 44.35
N GLU A 360 -0.33 46.63 44.85
CA GLU A 360 -0.78 46.34 46.22
C GLU A 360 0.19 46.96 47.24
N GLN A 361 1.52 46.80 47.05
CA GLN A 361 2.53 47.40 47.92
C GLN A 361 2.44 48.94 47.95
N LEU A 362 2.29 49.58 46.79
CA LEU A 362 2.08 51.01 46.67
C LEU A 362 0.75 51.45 47.32
N GLY A 363 -0.29 50.62 47.24
CA GLY A 363 -1.56 50.85 47.93
C GLY A 363 -1.43 50.85 49.45
N GLU A 364 -0.70 49.90 50.03
CA GLU A 364 -0.43 49.88 51.47
C GLU A 364 0.39 51.11 51.90
N LYS A 365 1.38 51.51 51.09
CA LYS A 365 2.17 52.73 51.33
C LYS A 365 1.36 54.01 51.18
N GLU A 366 0.43 54.07 50.23
CA GLU A 366 -0.51 55.19 50.07
C GLU A 366 -1.34 55.39 51.36
N GLU A 367 -1.89 54.30 51.92
CA GLU A 367 -2.64 54.36 53.17
C GLU A 367 -1.76 54.75 54.37
N GLN A 368 -0.52 54.26 54.41
CA GLN A 368 0.46 54.66 55.42
C GLN A 368 0.76 56.15 55.34
N LEU A 369 1.14 56.67 54.17
CA LEU A 369 1.45 58.09 53.95
C LEU A 369 0.23 59.00 54.23
N LYS A 370 -0.97 58.54 53.87
CA LYS A 370 -2.23 59.27 54.18
C LYS A 370 -2.48 59.35 55.68
N ARG A 371 -2.22 58.26 56.43
CA ARG A 371 -2.30 58.25 57.90
C ARG A 371 -1.26 59.18 58.50
N ASP A 372 0.00 59.10 58.06
CA ASP A 372 1.10 59.93 58.53
C ASP A 372 0.85 61.42 58.25
N TYR A 373 0.35 61.76 57.06
CA TYR A 373 -0.05 63.13 56.69
C TYR A 373 -1.19 63.66 57.56
N LYS A 374 -2.24 62.85 57.80
CA LYS A 374 -3.36 63.24 58.70
C LYS A 374 -2.85 63.47 60.13
N ARG A 375 -1.95 62.62 60.62
CA ARG A 375 -1.31 62.75 61.94
C ARG A 375 -0.47 64.02 62.03
N ALA A 376 0.33 64.32 61.02
CA ALA A 376 1.14 65.54 60.94
C ALA A 376 0.27 66.81 60.85
N LYS A 377 -0.83 66.79 60.10
CA LYS A 377 -1.80 67.90 60.01
C LYS A 377 -2.55 68.12 61.33
N GLY A 378 -2.95 67.06 62.03
CA GLY A 378 -3.61 67.13 63.34
C GLY A 378 -2.68 67.58 64.47
N GLY A 379 -1.40 67.17 64.42
CA GLY A 379 -0.39 67.51 65.42
C GLY A 379 -0.06 69.01 65.52
N LYS A 380 -0.24 69.79 64.44
CA LYS A 380 -0.10 71.25 64.49
C LYS A 380 -1.28 71.93 65.19
N ARG A 381 -2.49 71.37 65.14
CA ARG A 381 -3.71 71.99 65.70
C ARG A 381 -3.77 71.92 67.23
N ASN A 382 -3.09 70.94 67.85
CA ASN A 382 -2.98 70.80 69.31
C ASN A 382 -1.72 71.47 69.91
N ARG A 383 -0.80 72.03 69.11
CA ARG A 383 0.40 72.73 69.61
C ARG A 383 0.25 74.26 69.65
N SER A 384 -0.84 74.81 69.13
CA SER A 384 -1.09 76.26 69.02
C SER A 384 -2.08 76.83 70.04
N VAL A 385 -2.24 76.20 71.22
CA VAL A 385 -3.15 76.69 72.29
C VAL A 385 -2.46 76.82 73.66
N ALA A 386 -1.16 76.62 73.77
CA ALA A 386 -0.44 76.81 75.03
C ALA A 386 0.52 78.03 74.94
N ASN A 387 0.28 79.01 75.81
CA ASN A 387 1.01 80.26 76.04
C ASN A 387 0.72 81.45 75.11
N ALA A 388 -0.48 82.01 75.25
CA ALA A 388 -0.69 83.45 75.17
C ALA A 388 -0.96 83.95 76.60
N SER A 389 0.10 84.24 77.36
CA SER A 389 0.00 84.85 78.70
C SER A 389 -0.04 86.37 78.59
N LEU A 390 -1.17 86.92 79.02
CA LEU A 390 -1.45 88.34 79.22
C LEU A 390 -0.37 89.03 80.07
N GLY A 391 0.10 90.19 79.60
CA GLY A 391 0.74 91.21 80.41
C GLY A 391 0.04 92.53 80.17
N ALA A 392 -0.85 92.93 81.09
CA ALA A 392 -1.54 94.21 81.05
C ALA A 392 -0.72 95.26 81.80
N VAL A 393 -0.48 96.44 81.19
CA VAL A 393 -0.38 97.70 81.95
C VAL A 393 -1.15 98.79 81.19
N THR A 394 -2.09 99.36 81.92
CA THR A 394 -2.99 100.51 81.68
C THR A 394 -2.26 101.77 81.19
N GLY A 395 -2.88 102.72 80.48
CA GLY A 395 -4.31 102.92 80.32
C GLY A 395 -4.72 104.13 79.47
N VAL A 396 -6.05 104.25 79.44
CA VAL A 396 -6.94 105.39 79.13
C VAL A 396 -6.87 106.08 77.75
N SER A 397 -7.97 105.84 77.02
CA SER A 397 -8.48 106.53 75.83
C SER A 397 -8.68 108.04 76.04
N PRO A 398 -8.87 108.87 75.00
CA PRO A 398 -10.10 108.87 74.16
C PRO A 398 -9.75 109.14 72.68
N ALA A 399 -10.63 109.29 71.71
CA ALA A 399 -12.00 108.91 71.41
C ALA A 399 -12.09 109.03 69.88
N ILE A 400 -13.03 108.31 69.29
CA ILE A 400 -13.36 108.42 67.86
C ILE A 400 -13.98 109.80 67.61
N THR A 401 -13.55 110.51 66.56
CA THR A 401 -14.46 111.24 65.65
C THR A 401 -13.81 111.55 64.32
N SER A 402 -14.59 111.28 63.27
CA SER A 402 -14.52 111.84 61.92
C SER A 402 -14.47 113.38 61.92
N GLY A 403 -13.81 113.99 60.94
CA GLY A 403 -14.04 115.41 60.61
C GLY A 403 -12.78 116.24 60.37
N ASP A 404 -12.48 116.43 59.09
CA ASP A 404 -11.89 117.57 58.38
C ASP A 404 -10.79 118.50 58.97
N GLN A 405 -9.80 118.74 58.10
CA GLN A 405 -8.97 119.92 57.81
C GLN A 405 -8.06 120.62 58.87
N ASN A 406 -6.78 120.68 58.46
CA ASN A 406 -5.75 121.70 58.76
C ASN A 406 -5.07 121.71 60.14
N THR A 407 -3.95 120.99 60.30
CA THR A 407 -2.58 121.44 59.94
C THR A 407 -1.49 120.54 60.56
N GLN A 408 -0.60 120.09 59.68
CA GLN A 408 0.85 119.87 59.84
C GLN A 408 1.40 119.22 61.13
N ARG A 409 2.08 118.07 60.96
CA ARG A 409 3.56 118.02 60.86
C ARG A 409 4.04 116.58 60.73
N ILE A 410 4.75 116.33 59.63
CA ILE A 410 5.68 115.23 59.46
C ILE A 410 6.85 115.47 60.41
N ILE A 411 7.18 114.52 61.27
CA ILE A 411 8.51 114.42 61.88
C ILE A 411 8.92 112.94 61.88
N SER A 412 9.93 112.65 61.08
CA SER A 412 10.73 111.43 61.11
C SER A 412 11.74 111.52 62.27
N ALA A 413 11.84 110.48 63.10
CA ALA A 413 12.98 110.19 63.96
C ALA A 413 12.93 108.68 64.27
N VAL A 414 13.65 107.82 63.54
CA VAL A 414 15.07 107.45 63.70
C VAL A 414 15.42 107.00 65.12
N GLY A 415 15.85 105.74 65.24
CA GLY A 415 16.78 105.30 66.29
C GLY A 415 16.19 104.31 67.30
N GLY A 416 16.47 103.03 67.11
CA GLY A 416 16.16 101.99 68.08
C GLY A 416 16.26 100.58 67.49
N THR A 417 17.48 100.12 67.25
CA THR A 417 17.77 98.74 66.85
C THR A 417 17.40 97.76 67.95
N ALA A 418 16.38 96.94 67.72
CA ALA A 418 16.16 95.72 68.50
C ALA A 418 16.74 94.53 67.72
N VAL A 419 17.99 94.19 68.03
CA VAL A 419 18.62 92.94 67.59
C VAL A 419 18.09 91.83 68.50
N LEU A 420 17.30 90.92 67.94
CA LEU A 420 17.03 89.61 68.53
C LEU A 420 18.02 88.60 67.94
N THR A 421 19.24 88.59 68.49
CA THR A 421 20.12 87.42 68.43
C THR A 421 19.70 86.48 69.55
N MET A 422 18.93 85.45 69.20
CA MET A 422 18.80 84.26 70.04
C MET A 422 19.24 83.06 69.21
N GLY A 423 20.28 82.42 69.72
CA GLY A 423 20.98 81.31 69.11
C GLY A 423 20.07 80.11 68.84
N THR A 424 20.48 79.37 67.83
CA THR A 424 20.05 78.01 67.52
C THR A 424 19.99 77.17 68.78
N LEU A 425 18.77 76.84 69.21
CA LEU A 425 18.52 75.49 69.66
C LEU A 425 17.89 74.77 68.47
N GLU A 426 18.73 74.00 67.80
CA GLU A 426 18.35 72.75 67.15
C GLU A 426 17.59 71.93 68.18
N ALA A 427 16.31 72.22 68.33
CA ALA A 427 15.38 71.35 69.01
C ALA A 427 15.16 70.16 68.10
N THR A 428 16.09 69.20 68.20
CA THR A 428 15.79 67.77 68.31
C THR A 428 14.68 67.32 67.37
N GLU A 429 15.11 66.89 66.19
CA GLU A 429 14.88 65.53 65.71
C GLU A 429 14.19 64.58 66.70
N VAL A 430 12.91 64.78 66.98
CA VAL A 430 12.04 63.70 67.43
C VAL A 430 10.65 64.00 66.89
N ILE A 431 10.34 63.31 65.78
CA ILE A 431 8.99 62.99 65.27
C ILE A 431 8.31 64.08 64.42
N GLY A 432 8.42 63.89 63.11
CA GLY A 432 7.46 64.36 62.12
C GLY A 432 8.10 64.68 60.78
N LYS A 433 8.10 63.72 59.84
CA LYS A 433 8.44 63.94 58.42
C LYS A 433 7.82 65.27 57.93
N SER A 434 8.57 66.07 57.15
CA SER A 434 8.06 67.38 56.72
C SER A 434 6.75 67.20 55.93
N MET A 435 5.74 68.04 56.21
CA MET A 435 4.41 67.91 55.59
C MET A 435 4.46 67.98 54.06
N LYS A 436 5.42 68.75 53.53
CA LYS A 436 5.70 68.87 52.10
C LYS A 436 6.26 67.57 51.54
N ASP A 437 7.30 67.00 52.16
CA ASP A 437 7.90 65.71 51.75
C ASP A 437 6.87 64.56 51.80
N LEU A 438 6.04 64.51 52.84
CA LEU A 438 4.94 63.53 52.92
C LEU A 438 3.93 63.67 51.76
N LEU A 439 3.59 64.90 51.39
CA LEU A 439 2.66 65.18 50.29
C LEU A 439 3.29 64.86 48.93
N ASP A 440 4.56 65.20 48.73
CA ASP A 440 5.30 64.94 47.50
C ASP A 440 5.46 63.42 47.28
N ARG A 441 5.84 62.67 48.32
CA ARG A 441 5.88 61.19 48.29
C ARG A 441 4.51 60.57 48.07
N TYR A 442 3.45 61.10 48.72
CA TYR A 442 2.08 60.63 48.51
C TYR A 442 1.62 60.83 47.08
N ASN A 443 1.86 62.02 46.50
CA ASN A 443 1.52 62.33 45.11
C ASN A 443 2.31 61.46 44.14
N TYR A 444 3.59 61.19 44.43
CA TYR A 444 4.41 60.28 43.64
C TYR A 444 3.89 58.82 43.69
N VAL A 445 3.56 58.29 44.87
CA VAL A 445 2.95 56.95 45.02
C VAL A 445 1.62 56.87 44.27
N LEU A 446 0.76 57.87 44.42
CA LEU A 446 -0.55 57.92 43.76
C LEU A 446 -0.39 57.98 42.24
N GLY A 447 0.50 58.84 41.74
CA GLY A 447 0.82 58.95 40.33
C GLY A 447 1.43 57.66 39.77
N LYS A 448 2.36 57.03 40.49
CA LYS A 448 3.02 55.80 40.04
C LYS A 448 2.09 54.60 40.05
N LYS A 449 1.24 54.48 41.07
CA LYS A 449 0.19 53.45 41.16
C LYS A 449 -0.78 53.59 40.00
N ALA A 450 -1.26 54.80 39.71
CA ALA A 450 -2.14 55.06 38.57
C ALA A 450 -1.45 54.78 37.23
N GLU A 451 -0.17 55.15 37.08
CA GLU A 451 0.61 54.85 35.88
C GLU A 451 0.74 53.34 35.64
N LEU A 452 1.07 52.57 36.69
CA LEU A 452 1.20 51.11 36.62
C LEU A 452 -0.14 50.43 36.32
N GLN A 453 -1.23 50.90 36.93
CA GLN A 453 -2.58 50.40 36.65
C GLN A 453 -2.96 50.66 35.18
N ASN A 454 -2.82 51.91 34.71
CA ASN A 454 -3.18 52.27 33.33
C ASN A 454 -2.33 51.53 32.30
N LYS A 455 -1.00 51.46 32.50
CA LYS A 455 -0.11 50.75 31.58
C LYS A 455 -0.31 49.23 31.65
N GLY A 456 -0.59 48.70 32.83
CA GLY A 456 -0.93 47.29 32.99
C GLY A 456 -2.27 46.93 32.35
N ASP A 457 -3.27 47.81 32.39
CA ASP A 457 -4.55 47.65 31.66
C ASP A 457 -4.31 47.66 30.14
N VAL A 458 -3.55 48.63 29.63
CA VAL A 458 -3.21 48.71 28.20
C VAL A 458 -2.44 47.47 27.74
N PHE A 459 -1.44 47.03 28.51
CA PHE A 459 -0.68 45.81 28.25
C PHE A 459 -1.58 44.56 28.28
N SER A 460 -2.47 44.47 29.28
CA SER A 460 -3.41 43.37 29.43
C SER A 460 -4.35 43.26 28.23
N ARG A 461 -4.87 44.40 27.77
CA ARG A 461 -5.76 44.50 26.60
C ARG A 461 -5.07 44.09 25.31
N GLU A 462 -3.89 44.65 25.06
CA GLU A 462 -3.15 44.43 23.83
C GLU A 462 -2.74 42.96 23.66
N PHE A 463 -2.30 42.34 24.76
CA PHE A 463 -1.81 40.96 24.76
C PHE A 463 -2.80 39.97 25.38
N SER A 464 -4.09 40.28 25.31
CA SER A 464 -5.17 39.38 25.74
C SER A 464 -5.29 38.14 24.85
N LEU A 465 -5.11 38.30 23.54
CA LEU A 465 -5.20 37.22 22.55
C LEU A 465 -3.87 36.51 22.34
N LYS A 466 -3.94 35.21 21.98
CA LYS A 466 -2.76 34.39 21.62
C LYS A 466 -2.01 34.98 20.42
N SER A 467 -2.73 35.42 19.40
CA SER A 467 -2.15 36.02 18.18
C SER A 467 -1.32 37.27 18.49
N SER A 468 -1.80 38.14 19.38
CA SER A 468 -1.05 39.34 19.80
C SER A 468 0.26 38.99 20.49
N ARG A 469 0.29 37.94 21.31
CA ARG A 469 1.49 37.49 22.04
C ARG A 469 2.57 36.87 21.14
N ARG A 470 2.18 36.34 19.97
CA ARG A 470 3.13 35.77 18.98
C ARG A 470 3.91 36.84 18.21
N THR A 471 3.49 38.10 18.26
CA THR A 471 4.15 39.20 17.55
C THR A 471 5.48 39.58 18.22
N PRO A 472 6.50 40.05 17.47
CA PRO A 472 7.77 40.50 18.06
C PRO A 472 7.59 41.71 18.98
N ASP A 473 6.49 42.45 18.84
CA ASP A 473 6.15 43.57 19.74
C ASP A 473 5.85 43.12 21.17
N PHE A 474 5.42 41.88 21.38
CA PHE A 474 5.14 41.38 22.72
C PHE A 474 6.36 41.44 23.64
N ILE A 475 7.50 40.92 23.19
CA ILE A 475 8.73 40.90 23.98
C ILE A 475 9.21 42.33 24.26
N ARG A 476 9.18 43.20 23.24
CA ARG A 476 9.57 44.61 23.39
C ARG A 476 8.71 45.33 24.43
N LYS A 477 7.38 45.23 24.33
CA LYS A 477 6.46 45.89 25.28
C LYS A 477 6.47 45.25 26.67
N LEU A 478 6.76 43.96 26.75
CA LEU A 478 6.96 43.26 28.01
C LEU A 478 8.19 43.82 28.75
N ASP A 479 9.30 44.03 28.04
CA ASP A 479 10.51 44.62 28.62
C ASP A 479 10.31 46.11 28.98
N GLU A 480 9.61 46.88 28.14
CA GLU A 480 9.20 48.26 28.46
C GLU A 480 8.35 48.28 29.75
N PHE A 481 7.39 47.37 29.89
CA PHE A 481 6.55 47.28 31.08
C PHE A 481 7.33 46.86 32.33
N ARG A 482 8.27 45.92 32.19
CA ARG A 482 9.21 45.55 33.27
C ARG A 482 10.07 46.73 33.72
N SER A 483 10.59 47.51 32.78
CA SER A 483 11.43 48.67 33.10
C SER A 483 10.70 49.71 33.97
N LEU A 484 9.39 49.88 33.78
CA LEU A 484 8.58 50.82 34.56
C LEU A 484 8.42 50.42 36.03
N MET A 485 8.50 49.12 36.30
CA MET A 485 8.48 48.55 37.65
C MET A 485 9.85 48.60 38.33
N SER A 486 10.95 48.80 37.59
CA SER A 486 12.32 48.79 38.11
C SER A 486 12.94 50.19 38.33
N LEU A 487 12.17 51.27 38.13
CA LEU A 487 12.72 52.64 38.14
C LEU A 487 13.22 53.11 39.53
N SER A 488 14.27 53.92 39.50
CA SER A 488 15.00 54.52 40.63
C SER A 488 14.16 55.31 41.64
N GLY A 489 12.98 55.80 41.25
CA GLY A 489 12.08 56.53 42.15
C GLY A 489 11.34 55.65 43.16
N LEU A 490 11.35 54.32 43.01
CA LEU A 490 10.85 53.36 44.01
C LEU A 490 11.78 53.24 45.22
N VAL A 491 13.08 53.49 45.05
CA VAL A 491 14.07 53.50 46.14
C VAL A 491 13.83 54.67 47.10
N ALA A 492 13.39 55.82 46.58
CA ALA A 492 13.01 56.98 47.39
C ALA A 492 11.75 56.76 48.25
N LEU A 493 10.98 55.71 47.97
CA LEU A 493 9.73 55.38 48.67
C LEU A 493 9.92 54.44 49.88
N GLU A 494 11.16 54.02 50.18
CA GLU A 494 11.48 53.10 51.29
C GLU A 494 10.52 51.89 51.29
N LEU A 495 10.33 51.30 50.10
CA LEU A 495 9.53 50.10 49.94
C LEU A 495 10.22 48.94 50.66
N ASP A 496 9.43 48.13 51.36
CA ASP A 496 9.96 46.97 52.08
C ASP A 496 10.36 45.89 51.05
N ALA A 497 11.66 45.56 51.01
CA ALA A 497 12.20 44.55 50.10
C ALA A 497 11.75 43.13 50.48
N ASN A 498 11.36 42.90 51.73
CA ASN A 498 10.82 41.63 52.22
C ASN A 498 9.28 41.59 52.20
N TRP A 499 8.65 42.55 51.53
CA TRP A 499 7.21 42.61 51.44
C TRP A 499 6.66 41.37 50.74
N GLN A 500 5.75 40.69 51.42
CA GLN A 500 4.93 39.63 50.85
C GLN A 500 3.47 40.08 50.88
N SER A 501 2.77 39.90 49.77
CA SER A 501 1.35 40.21 49.70
C SER A 501 0.57 39.34 50.68
N LYS A 502 -0.36 39.95 51.42
CA LYS A 502 -1.33 39.22 52.26
C LYS A 502 -2.38 38.46 51.45
N LYS A 503 -2.44 38.72 50.13
CA LYS A 503 -3.37 38.08 49.19
C LYS A 503 -2.56 37.24 48.21
N GLU A 504 -3.13 36.14 47.75
CA GLU A 504 -2.54 35.36 46.67
C GLU A 504 -2.80 36.02 45.31
N ALA A 505 -1.83 35.89 44.40
CA ALA A 505 -1.92 36.34 43.01
C ALA A 505 -2.82 35.41 42.18
N THR A 506 -4.10 35.36 42.55
CA THR A 506 -5.14 34.64 41.81
C THR A 506 -5.56 35.43 40.58
N ASP A 507 -6.04 34.75 39.55
CA ASP A 507 -6.48 35.39 38.29
C ASP A 507 -7.59 36.43 38.53
N LYS A 508 -8.45 36.20 39.52
CA LYS A 508 -9.48 37.16 39.96
C LYS A 508 -8.88 38.41 40.61
N ALA A 509 -7.79 38.28 41.36
CA ALA A 509 -7.10 39.42 41.97
C ALA A 509 -6.39 40.27 40.91
N ILE A 510 -5.77 39.61 39.92
CA ILE A 510 -5.14 40.28 38.77
C ILE A 510 -6.22 41.01 37.96
N LYS A 511 -7.35 40.36 37.64
CA LYS A 511 -8.48 40.94 36.89
C LYS A 511 -9.13 42.13 37.60
N ARG A 512 -9.06 42.17 38.94
CA ARG A 512 -9.57 43.31 39.72
C ARG A 512 -8.67 44.55 39.59
N THR A 513 -7.36 44.34 39.47
CA THR A 513 -6.38 45.43 39.33
C THR A 513 -6.19 45.84 37.88
N PHE A 514 -6.25 44.88 36.96
CA PHE A 514 -6.18 45.07 35.52
C PHE A 514 -7.45 44.50 34.86
N LYS A 515 -8.38 45.38 34.48
CA LYS A 515 -9.74 44.99 34.04
C LYS A 515 -9.73 44.18 32.76
N ASP A 516 -8.76 44.45 31.88
CA ASP A 516 -8.62 43.82 30.57
C ASP A 516 -7.77 42.53 30.62
N PHE A 517 -7.43 42.04 31.81
CA PHE A 517 -6.71 40.78 31.97
C PHE A 517 -7.58 39.58 31.58
N THR A 518 -6.96 38.63 30.87
CA THR A 518 -7.58 37.39 30.42
C THR A 518 -6.85 36.17 31.01
N SER A 519 -7.62 35.27 31.61
CA SER A 519 -7.11 33.99 32.11
C SER A 519 -6.77 33.04 30.94
N LEU A 520 -6.01 31.97 31.20
CA LEU A 520 -5.57 31.05 30.14
C LEU A 520 -6.77 30.41 29.41
N ASP A 521 -7.86 30.15 30.14
CA ASP A 521 -9.07 29.51 29.62
C ASP A 521 -9.97 30.50 28.86
N GLU A 522 -10.01 31.77 29.29
CA GLU A 522 -10.74 32.84 28.59
C GLU A 522 -9.98 33.37 27.36
N ALA A 523 -8.66 33.22 27.33
CA ALA A 523 -7.78 33.68 26.25
C ALA A 523 -7.63 32.66 25.11
N GLN A 524 -8.45 31.59 25.09
CA GLN A 524 -8.33 30.50 24.13
C GLN A 524 -8.78 30.84 22.72
#